data_AF-A0A7Z9G555-F1
#
_entry.id   AF-A0A7Z9G555-F1
#
_cell.length_a   1.000
_cell.length_b   1.000
_cell.length_c   1.000
_cell.angle_alpha   90.00
_cell.angle_beta   90.00
_cell.angle_gamma   90.00
#
_symmetry.space_group_name_H-M   'P 1'
#
loop_
_entity.id
_entity.type
_entity.pdbx_description
1 polymer ?
#
loop_
_entity_poly.entity_id
_entity_poly.type
_entity_poly.pdbx_seq_one_letter_code
_entity_poly.pdbx_strand_id
1 'polypeptide(L)'
;MRERSKAIIRGLLLLRRLVDPSECIIALEDNKPEAEKQLRQALEELLLEGIGSVNAVRIVAVPTLFPAGGEKQLIKVLTGTEVPQGGLPYQVGVVCLNVGTTAAVYDAIYQGIPLISRWVSITGSEVKHAANYEVLIGTPVQHMLDVVGVKNPDDVRLIMGGPMMGQALPNAQVPVVKATNCILVEPKASQVPTTVMPCIRCGSCANACPMNLLPQQLYWHARGKAFDKLEHHNLGDCIECGCCALVCPSKIPLVQYFRYAKNEKKEHDTKVIFADQSRLRMQVRDERLAQRARELEERKAKRKADRLKKKLAKEAAAASAKTAAEKQDKINNEVSV
;
A
#
# COMPACT_ATOMS: atom_id res chain seq x y z
N MET A 1 19.67 2.12 14.95
CA MET A 1 19.41 2.32 16.39
C MET A 1 20.66 2.87 17.06
N ARG A 2 21.74 2.09 17.22
CA ARG A 2 23.01 2.50 17.87
C ARG A 2 23.52 3.91 17.50
N GLU A 3 23.55 4.25 16.22
CA GLU A 3 24.15 5.52 15.74
C GLU A 3 23.18 6.70 15.68
N ARG A 4 21.87 6.42 15.65
CA ARG A 4 20.82 7.42 15.39
C ARG A 4 19.73 7.42 16.47
N SER A 5 20.06 7.00 17.69
CA SER A 5 19.10 6.84 18.81
C SER A 5 18.29 8.12 19.08
N LYS A 6 18.97 9.28 19.19
CA LYS A 6 18.30 10.57 19.42
C LYS A 6 17.33 10.93 18.29
N ALA A 7 17.72 10.73 17.03
CA ALA A 7 16.86 11.00 15.87
C ALA A 7 15.62 10.09 15.88
N ILE A 8 15.80 8.79 16.18
CA ILE A 8 14.70 7.83 16.30
C ILE A 8 13.71 8.27 17.39
N ILE A 9 14.21 8.66 18.57
CA ILE A 9 13.36 9.06 19.70
C ILE A 9 12.67 10.40 19.41
N ARG A 10 13.39 11.42 18.93
CA ARG A 10 12.78 12.72 18.60
C ARG A 10 11.73 12.59 17.49
N GLY A 11 11.99 11.76 16.48
CA GLY A 11 11.01 11.45 15.45
C GLY A 11 9.77 10.74 16.00
N LEU A 12 9.96 9.79 16.93
CA LEU A 12 8.85 9.15 17.64
C LEU A 12 8.04 10.16 18.46
N LEU A 13 8.68 11.11 19.15
CA LEU A 13 8.00 12.13 19.93
C LEU A 13 7.17 13.09 19.07
N LEU A 14 7.64 13.43 17.87
CA LEU A 14 6.84 14.20 16.90
C LEU A 14 5.58 13.43 16.51
N LEU A 15 5.71 12.15 16.19
CA LEU A 15 4.59 11.30 15.81
C LEU A 15 3.62 11.08 16.99
N ARG A 16 4.16 10.97 18.21
CA ARG A 16 3.36 10.92 19.44
C ARG A 16 2.44 12.13 19.54
N ARG A 17 2.93 13.34 19.26
CA ARG A 17 2.11 14.56 19.31
C ARG A 17 0.96 14.55 18.30
N LEU A 18 1.11 13.87 17.17
CA LEU A 18 0.10 13.78 16.12
C LEU A 18 -0.95 12.70 16.40
N VAL A 19 -0.52 11.56 16.93
CA VAL A 19 -1.38 10.38 17.15
C VAL A 19 -1.98 10.36 18.55
N ASP A 20 -1.34 11.03 19.51
CA ASP A 20 -1.67 11.04 20.95
C ASP A 20 -1.94 9.66 21.57
N PRO A 21 -1.00 8.70 21.46
CA PRO A 21 -1.19 7.37 22.01
C PRO A 21 -1.04 7.33 23.53
N SER A 22 -1.73 6.39 24.18
CA SER A 22 -1.58 6.12 25.62
C SER A 22 -0.17 5.67 25.99
N GLU A 23 0.46 4.84 25.16
CA GLU A 23 1.83 4.34 25.36
C GLU A 23 2.67 4.45 24.07
N CYS A 24 3.98 4.63 24.24
CA CYS A 24 4.95 4.53 23.14
C CYS A 24 6.01 3.47 23.46
N ILE A 25 6.17 2.49 22.58
CA ILE A 25 7.10 1.37 22.77
C ILE A 25 8.11 1.36 21.62
N ILE A 26 9.40 1.35 21.95
CA ILE A 26 10.49 1.00 21.04
C ILE A 26 10.87 -0.45 21.33
N ALA A 27 10.49 -1.35 20.43
CA ALA A 27 10.83 -2.76 20.52
C ALA A 27 12.13 -3.06 19.75
N LEU A 28 12.99 -3.89 20.34
CA LEU A 28 14.20 -4.41 19.72
C LEU A 28 14.46 -5.85 20.15
N GLU A 29 15.19 -6.61 19.34
CA GLU A 29 15.55 -7.98 19.68
C GLU A 29 16.48 -8.03 20.90
N ASP A 30 16.29 -9.05 21.75
CA ASP A 30 17.07 -9.30 22.98
C ASP A 30 18.56 -9.54 22.71
N ASN A 31 18.93 -9.95 21.50
CA ASN A 31 20.31 -10.11 21.08
C ASN A 31 21.01 -8.80 20.66
N LYS A 32 20.41 -7.63 20.91
CA LYS A 32 20.98 -6.30 20.55
C LYS A 32 21.25 -5.39 21.76
N PRO A 33 22.04 -5.84 22.76
CA PRO A 33 22.25 -5.09 24.01
C PRO A 33 22.89 -3.72 23.80
N GLU A 34 23.75 -3.56 22.78
CA GLU A 34 24.40 -2.27 22.53
C GLU A 34 23.41 -1.25 21.95
N ALA A 35 22.44 -1.71 21.15
CA ALA A 35 21.37 -0.86 20.64
C ALA A 35 20.44 -0.44 21.77
N GLU A 36 20.13 -1.36 22.69
CA GLU A 36 19.35 -1.05 23.90
C GLU A 36 20.03 0.02 24.74
N LYS A 37 21.33 -0.19 25.05
CA LYS A 37 22.15 0.75 25.82
C LYS A 37 22.12 2.14 25.20
N GLN A 38 22.34 2.25 23.88
CA GLN A 38 22.36 3.53 23.18
C GLN A 38 20.99 4.22 23.14
N LEU A 39 19.90 3.46 23.07
CA LEU A 39 18.54 4.02 23.14
C LEU A 39 18.23 4.55 24.55
N ARG A 40 18.63 3.81 25.60
CA ARG A 40 18.46 4.22 27.00
C ARG A 40 19.26 5.48 27.31
N GLN A 41 20.53 5.52 26.92
CA GLN A 41 21.38 6.69 27.05
C GLN A 41 20.76 7.91 26.33
N ALA A 42 20.25 7.74 25.11
CA ALA A 42 19.60 8.82 24.40
C ALA A 42 18.32 9.33 25.07
N LEU A 43 17.54 8.47 25.76
CA LEU A 43 16.40 8.92 26.56
C LEU A 43 16.85 9.78 27.75
N GLU A 44 17.89 9.36 28.47
CA GLU A 44 18.46 10.11 29.60
C GLU A 44 18.99 11.48 29.16
N GLU A 45 19.76 11.52 28.08
CA GLU A 45 20.28 12.77 27.54
C GLU A 45 19.16 13.74 27.10
N LEU A 46 18.12 13.23 26.43
CA LEU A 46 16.97 14.05 26.03
C LEU A 46 16.15 14.54 27.24
N LEU A 47 16.07 13.75 28.32
CA LEU A 47 15.45 14.17 29.57
C LEU A 47 16.22 15.32 30.22
N LEU A 48 17.55 15.22 30.26
CA LEU A 48 18.44 16.30 30.76
C LEU A 48 18.37 17.56 29.89
N GLU A 49 18.12 17.43 28.59
CA GLU A 49 17.83 18.54 27.67
C GLU A 49 16.43 19.19 27.90
N GLY A 50 15.66 18.72 28.88
CA GLY A 50 14.35 19.28 29.25
C GLY A 50 13.16 18.71 28.48
N ILE A 51 13.35 17.65 27.69
CA ILE A 51 12.29 17.04 26.88
C ILE A 51 11.54 16.00 27.72
N GLY A 52 10.69 16.46 28.64
CA GLY A 52 9.97 15.58 29.59
C GLY A 52 9.05 14.53 28.93
N SER A 53 8.65 14.73 27.67
CA SER A 53 7.82 13.77 26.92
C SER A 53 8.50 12.43 26.67
N VAL A 54 9.83 12.32 26.85
CA VAL A 54 10.55 11.03 26.77
C VAL A 54 10.11 10.01 27.81
N ASN A 55 9.54 10.45 28.95
CA ASN A 55 9.01 9.56 29.99
C ASN A 55 7.86 8.67 29.51
N ALA A 56 7.20 9.04 28.41
CA ALA A 56 6.15 8.23 27.78
C ALA A 56 6.70 7.12 26.86
N VAL A 57 8.02 7.05 26.67
CA VAL A 57 8.69 6.09 25.77
C VAL A 57 9.30 4.95 26.59
N ARG A 58 8.93 3.72 26.26
CA ARG A 58 9.48 2.50 26.86
C ARG A 58 10.32 1.74 25.84
N ILE A 59 11.43 1.19 26.29
CA ILE A 59 12.27 0.27 25.50
C ILE A 59 11.99 -1.15 25.98
N VAL A 60 11.62 -2.03 25.05
CA VAL A 60 11.25 -3.42 25.35
C VAL A 60 12.04 -4.38 24.47
N ALA A 61 12.80 -5.27 25.11
CA ALA A 61 13.44 -6.38 24.42
C ALA A 61 12.41 -7.45 24.05
N VAL A 62 12.44 -7.92 22.81
CA VAL A 62 11.58 -9.01 22.30
C VAL A 62 12.44 -10.23 21.91
N PRO A 63 11.90 -11.45 21.97
CA PRO A 63 12.66 -12.65 21.65
C PRO A 63 13.24 -12.61 20.23
N THR A 64 14.51 -13.00 20.08
CA THR A 64 15.14 -13.19 18.76
C THR A 64 14.61 -14.48 18.10
N LEU A 65 13.36 -14.45 17.65
CA LEU A 65 12.71 -15.57 16.98
C LEU A 65 12.01 -15.07 15.71
N PHE A 66 12.32 -15.65 14.55
CA PHE A 66 11.58 -15.31 13.33
C PHE A 66 10.20 -15.98 13.32
N PRO A 67 9.09 -15.27 12.98
CA PRO A 67 8.99 -13.88 12.54
C PRO A 67 8.38 -12.93 13.60
N ALA A 68 8.91 -12.91 14.84
CA ALA A 68 8.43 -12.05 15.92
C ALA A 68 8.48 -10.54 15.58
N GLY A 69 9.37 -10.13 14.67
CA GLY A 69 9.44 -8.75 14.17
C GLY A 69 8.37 -8.38 13.13
N GLY A 70 7.52 -9.32 12.71
CA GLY A 70 6.36 -9.03 11.85
C GLY A 70 5.31 -8.21 12.59
N GLU A 71 4.63 -7.29 11.90
CA GLU A 71 3.73 -6.32 12.54
C GLU A 71 2.68 -6.96 13.47
N LYS A 72 1.93 -7.95 12.98
CA LYS A 72 0.90 -8.64 13.78
C LYS A 72 1.52 -9.45 14.92
N GLN A 73 2.65 -10.09 14.69
CA GLN A 73 3.37 -10.88 15.71
C GLN A 73 3.92 -9.97 16.81
N LEU A 74 4.50 -8.84 16.44
CA LEU A 74 5.09 -7.88 17.37
C LEU A 74 4.01 -7.27 18.26
N ILE A 75 2.86 -6.91 17.69
CA ILE A 75 1.71 -6.42 18.47
C ILE A 75 1.27 -7.47 19.50
N LYS A 76 1.12 -8.73 19.08
CA LYS A 76 0.75 -9.82 19.99
C LYS A 76 1.78 -10.03 21.10
N VAL A 77 3.08 -10.01 20.78
CA VAL A 77 4.17 -10.18 21.76
C VAL A 77 4.18 -9.04 22.78
N LEU A 78 3.94 -7.80 22.35
CA LEU A 78 4.01 -6.62 23.22
C LEU A 78 2.73 -6.36 24.02
N THR A 79 1.57 -6.67 23.45
CA THR A 79 0.26 -6.25 23.99
C THR A 79 -0.64 -7.42 24.38
N GLY A 80 -0.30 -8.66 23.99
CA GLY A 80 -1.18 -9.82 24.09
C GLY A 80 -2.38 -9.81 23.13
N THR A 81 -2.57 -8.73 22.37
CA THR A 81 -3.74 -8.55 21.49
C THR A 81 -3.44 -9.07 20.08
N GLU A 82 -4.37 -9.86 19.53
CA GLU A 82 -4.29 -10.32 18.14
C GLU A 82 -5.01 -9.35 17.20
N VAL A 83 -4.34 -8.97 16.11
CA VAL A 83 -4.99 -8.23 15.03
C VAL A 83 -5.95 -9.16 14.30
N PRO A 84 -7.23 -8.77 14.14
CA PRO A 84 -8.21 -9.59 13.44
C PRO A 84 -7.77 -10.02 12.06
N GLN A 85 -8.40 -11.10 11.60
CA GLN A 85 -8.20 -11.62 10.27
C GLN A 85 -8.61 -10.61 9.19
N GLY A 86 -7.77 -10.40 8.17
CA GLY A 86 -7.93 -9.32 7.18
C GLY A 86 -7.86 -7.90 7.76
N GLY A 87 -7.71 -7.78 9.08
CA GLY A 87 -7.69 -6.53 9.81
C GLY A 87 -6.33 -5.85 9.82
N LEU A 88 -6.37 -4.57 10.18
CA LEU A 88 -5.22 -3.68 10.27
C LEU A 88 -4.95 -3.29 11.74
N PRO A 89 -3.69 -3.06 12.14
CA PRO A 89 -3.33 -2.73 13.52
C PRO A 89 -4.14 -1.61 14.19
N TYR A 90 -4.53 -0.58 13.42
CA TYR A 90 -5.29 0.54 14.00
C TYR A 90 -6.67 0.10 14.53
N GLN A 91 -7.22 -1.03 14.03
CA GLN A 91 -8.50 -1.57 14.51
C GLN A 91 -8.39 -2.14 15.93
N VAL A 92 -7.18 -2.47 16.39
CA VAL A 92 -6.89 -2.81 17.78
C VAL A 92 -6.20 -1.66 18.53
N GLY A 93 -6.27 -0.44 17.99
CA GLY A 93 -5.72 0.77 18.62
C GLY A 93 -4.20 0.88 18.57
N VAL A 94 -3.52 0.13 17.67
CA VAL A 94 -2.05 0.13 17.59
C VAL A 94 -1.57 0.70 16.25
N VAL A 95 -0.55 1.56 16.33
CA VAL A 95 0.19 2.06 15.16
C VAL A 95 1.61 1.52 15.24
N CYS A 96 1.95 0.60 14.34
CA CYS A 96 3.29 0.00 14.28
C CYS A 96 4.13 0.72 13.22
N LEU A 97 5.30 1.22 13.60
CA LEU A 97 6.18 1.98 12.71
C LEU A 97 7.60 1.41 12.74
N ASN A 98 8.21 1.32 11.57
CA ASN A 98 9.63 0.99 11.47
C ASN A 98 10.48 2.13 12.06
N VAL A 99 11.56 1.81 12.78
CA VAL A 99 12.46 2.82 13.34
C VAL A 99 13.16 3.69 12.30
N GLY A 100 13.36 3.17 11.09
CA GLY A 100 13.87 3.97 9.98
C GLY A 100 12.86 5.02 9.52
N THR A 101 11.57 4.81 9.75
CA THR A 101 10.52 5.80 9.47
C THR A 101 10.57 6.93 10.51
N THR A 102 10.72 6.59 11.80
CA THR A 102 10.80 7.63 12.85
C THR A 102 12.05 8.49 12.67
N ALA A 103 13.20 7.89 12.34
CA ALA A 103 14.40 8.64 11.99
C ALA A 103 14.22 9.56 10.77
N ALA A 104 13.53 9.08 9.71
CA ALA A 104 13.25 9.89 8.53
C ALA A 104 12.29 11.06 8.83
N VAL A 105 11.33 10.89 9.74
CA VAL A 105 10.46 11.99 10.20
C VAL A 105 11.27 13.05 10.94
N TYR A 106 12.23 12.63 11.77
CA TYR A 106 13.15 13.58 12.39
C TYR A 106 13.93 14.38 11.35
N ASP A 107 14.51 13.70 10.34
CA ASP A 107 15.28 14.38 9.28
C ASP A 107 14.41 15.36 8.49
N ALA A 108 13.19 14.96 8.13
CA ALA A 108 12.28 15.81 7.36
C ALA A 108 11.90 17.09 8.12
N ILE A 109 11.65 16.99 9.42
CA ILE A 109 11.12 18.11 10.22
C ILE A 109 12.23 18.96 10.83
N TYR A 110 13.25 18.34 11.44
CA TYR A 110 14.31 19.07 12.12
C TYR A 110 15.45 19.48 11.20
N GLN A 111 15.75 18.69 10.17
CA GLN A 111 16.87 18.95 9.26
C GLN A 111 16.42 19.49 7.90
N GLY A 112 15.11 19.46 7.60
CA GLY A 112 14.59 19.82 6.28
C GLY A 112 15.01 18.85 5.17
N ILE A 113 15.43 17.63 5.53
CA ILE A 113 15.92 16.62 4.58
C ILE A 113 14.79 15.62 4.31
N PRO A 114 14.21 15.60 3.09
CA PRO A 114 13.20 14.60 2.75
C PRO A 114 13.82 13.19 2.67
N LEU A 115 12.99 12.15 2.54
CA LEU A 115 13.48 10.78 2.39
C LEU A 115 14.21 10.60 1.05
N ILE A 116 15.52 10.86 1.05
CA ILE A 116 16.40 10.75 -0.11
C ILE A 116 17.31 9.52 -0.05
N SER A 117 17.49 8.93 1.14
CA SER A 117 18.36 7.80 1.38
C SER A 117 17.67 6.67 2.15
N ARG A 118 18.26 5.48 2.09
CA ARG A 118 17.85 4.33 2.89
C ARG A 118 19.08 3.61 3.42
N TRP A 119 18.99 3.14 4.67
CA TRP A 119 19.94 2.18 5.21
C TRP A 119 19.66 0.79 4.60
N VAL A 120 20.65 0.26 3.89
CA VAL A 120 20.60 -1.02 3.19
C VAL A 120 21.69 -1.93 3.75
N SER A 121 21.31 -3.10 4.25
CA SER A 121 22.27 -4.16 4.59
C SER A 121 22.71 -4.86 3.31
N ILE A 122 24.00 -4.87 3.00
CA ILE A 122 24.54 -5.62 1.86
C ILE A 122 25.37 -6.76 2.41
N THR A 123 24.99 -7.99 2.09
CA THR A 123 25.61 -9.20 2.65
C THR A 123 25.46 -10.39 1.71
N GLY A 124 26.09 -11.51 2.04
CA GLY A 124 26.11 -12.73 1.25
C GLY A 124 27.53 -13.26 1.05
N SER A 125 27.65 -14.50 0.57
CA SER A 125 28.96 -15.18 0.51
C SER A 125 29.94 -14.56 -0.49
N GLU A 126 29.42 -13.86 -1.50
CA GLU A 126 30.23 -13.22 -2.55
C GLU A 126 30.58 -11.75 -2.23
N VAL A 127 30.18 -11.26 -1.06
CA VAL A 127 30.40 -9.88 -0.63
C VAL A 127 31.66 -9.79 0.22
N LYS A 128 32.65 -9.00 -0.20
CA LYS A 128 33.89 -8.79 0.56
C LYS A 128 33.73 -7.85 1.75
N HIS A 129 32.95 -6.79 1.55
CA HIS A 129 32.73 -5.75 2.54
C HIS A 129 31.26 -5.72 2.94
N ALA A 130 30.82 -6.75 3.68
CA ALA A 130 29.44 -6.83 4.16
C ALA A 130 29.23 -5.81 5.30
N ALA A 131 28.27 -4.90 5.11
CA ALA A 131 27.95 -3.85 6.08
C ALA A 131 26.56 -3.23 5.82
N ASN A 132 26.17 -2.29 6.68
CA ASN A 132 25.03 -1.43 6.45
C ASN A 132 25.51 -0.13 5.80
N TYR A 133 24.91 0.23 4.68
CA TYR A 133 25.25 1.42 3.92
C TYR A 133 24.05 2.37 3.87
N GLU A 134 24.30 3.66 4.01
CA GLU A 134 23.31 4.67 3.65
C GLU A 134 23.40 4.92 2.15
N VAL A 135 22.33 4.58 1.42
CA VAL A 135 22.30 4.60 -0.04
C VAL A 135 21.20 5.52 -0.53
N LEU A 136 21.49 6.36 -1.52
CA LEU A 136 20.49 7.24 -2.12
C LEU A 136 19.43 6.42 -2.87
N ILE A 137 18.19 6.86 -2.77
CA ILE A 137 17.09 6.28 -3.53
C ILE A 137 17.32 6.57 -5.01
N GLY A 138 17.18 5.54 -5.85
CA GLY A 138 17.49 5.61 -7.28
C GLY A 138 18.87 5.07 -7.65
N THR A 139 19.80 4.89 -6.68
CA THR A 139 21.11 4.28 -6.95
C THR A 139 20.94 2.86 -7.50
N PRO A 140 21.53 2.50 -8.64
CA PRO A 140 21.48 1.13 -9.16
C PRO A 140 22.14 0.14 -8.19
N VAL A 141 21.59 -1.07 -8.07
CA VAL A 141 22.21 -2.13 -7.26
C VAL A 141 23.64 -2.43 -7.72
N GLN A 142 23.92 -2.30 -9.01
CA GLN A 142 25.26 -2.42 -9.58
C GLN A 142 26.29 -1.56 -8.84
N HIS A 143 25.99 -0.29 -8.58
CA HIS A 143 26.91 0.62 -7.90
C HIS A 143 27.27 0.10 -6.49
N MET A 144 26.29 -0.48 -5.80
CA MET A 144 26.53 -1.08 -4.50
C MET A 144 27.41 -2.32 -4.59
N LEU A 145 27.21 -3.18 -5.60
CA LEU A 145 28.03 -4.37 -5.83
C LEU A 145 29.51 -4.01 -6.06
N ASP A 146 29.75 -2.94 -6.81
CA ASP A 146 31.10 -2.43 -7.07
C ASP A 146 31.77 -1.97 -5.76
N VAL A 147 31.03 -1.24 -4.91
CA VAL A 147 31.51 -0.76 -3.60
C VAL A 147 31.82 -1.91 -2.64
N VAL A 148 31.00 -2.96 -2.63
CA VAL A 148 31.18 -4.08 -1.70
C VAL A 148 32.11 -5.19 -2.24
N GLY A 149 32.67 -4.98 -3.43
CA GLY A 149 33.73 -5.81 -4.01
C GLY A 149 33.27 -7.12 -4.64
N VAL A 150 32.04 -7.17 -5.16
CA VAL A 150 31.53 -8.32 -5.93
C VAL A 150 32.15 -8.28 -7.33
N LYS A 151 32.94 -9.29 -7.67
CA LYS A 151 33.72 -9.31 -8.92
C LYS A 151 32.87 -9.60 -10.17
N ASN A 152 31.98 -10.58 -10.07
CA ASN A 152 31.19 -11.07 -11.20
C ASN A 152 29.69 -10.97 -10.90
N PRO A 153 29.05 -9.82 -11.18
CA PRO A 153 27.61 -9.64 -10.99
C PRO A 153 26.74 -10.67 -11.74
N ASP A 154 27.25 -11.20 -12.86
CA ASP A 154 26.56 -12.21 -13.65
C ASP A 154 26.63 -13.62 -13.06
N ASP A 155 27.56 -13.91 -12.14
CA ASP A 155 27.67 -15.21 -11.48
C ASP A 155 26.86 -15.26 -10.17
N VAL A 156 26.29 -14.13 -9.77
CA VAL A 156 25.54 -14.00 -8.53
C VAL A 156 24.04 -13.84 -8.78
N ARG A 157 23.29 -14.28 -7.78
CA ARG A 157 21.88 -14.02 -7.63
C ARG A 157 21.73 -12.89 -6.63
N LEU A 158 20.95 -11.89 -7.02
CA LEU A 158 20.62 -10.75 -6.19
C LEU A 158 19.24 -10.93 -5.60
N ILE A 159 19.11 -10.81 -4.29
CA ILE A 159 17.84 -10.92 -3.58
C ILE A 159 17.63 -9.62 -2.80
N MET A 160 16.56 -8.89 -3.14
CA MET A 160 16.13 -7.73 -2.36
C MET A 160 15.28 -8.21 -1.18
N GLY A 161 15.76 -7.96 0.03
CA GLY A 161 15.18 -8.43 1.29
C GLY A 161 16.04 -9.49 1.97
N GLY A 162 15.47 -10.18 2.96
CA GLY A 162 16.15 -11.27 3.67
C GLY A 162 16.07 -12.61 2.93
N PRO A 163 16.80 -13.64 3.41
CA PRO A 163 16.83 -14.97 2.77
C PRO A 163 15.45 -15.66 2.71
N MET A 164 14.55 -15.30 3.63
CA MET A 164 13.22 -15.92 3.75
C MET A 164 12.17 -15.22 2.87
N MET A 165 12.03 -13.89 3.02
CA MET A 165 10.98 -13.10 2.35
C MET A 165 11.46 -12.38 1.09
N GLY A 166 12.76 -12.41 0.81
CA GLY A 166 13.35 -11.65 -0.27
C GLY A 166 12.83 -12.03 -1.65
N GLN A 167 12.97 -11.09 -2.58
CA GLN A 167 12.61 -11.26 -3.98
C GLN A 167 13.88 -11.25 -4.82
N ALA A 168 14.02 -12.26 -5.69
CA ALA A 168 15.11 -12.27 -6.66
C ALA A 168 14.94 -11.08 -7.61
N LEU A 169 16.02 -10.31 -7.79
CA LEU A 169 16.06 -9.23 -8.74
C LEU A 169 16.35 -9.77 -10.14
N PRO A 170 15.75 -9.18 -11.19
CA PRO A 170 15.99 -9.59 -12.57
C PRO A 170 17.42 -9.27 -13.05
N ASN A 171 18.01 -8.18 -12.56
CA ASN A 171 19.38 -7.76 -12.87
C ASN A 171 19.87 -6.72 -11.85
N ALA A 172 21.15 -6.35 -11.93
CA ALA A 172 21.78 -5.36 -11.04
C ALA A 172 21.42 -3.90 -11.36
N GLN A 173 20.74 -3.61 -12.48
CA GLN A 173 20.36 -2.24 -12.85
C GLN A 173 19.09 -1.75 -12.15
N VAL A 174 18.42 -2.63 -11.40
CA VAL A 174 17.27 -2.26 -10.57
C VAL A 174 17.71 -1.20 -9.54
N PRO A 175 16.96 -0.09 -9.39
CA PRO A 175 17.32 0.95 -8.44
C PRO A 175 16.97 0.54 -7.00
N VAL A 176 17.74 1.07 -6.05
CA VAL A 176 17.37 1.12 -4.63
C VAL A 176 16.11 1.97 -4.49
N VAL A 177 15.11 1.44 -3.80
CA VAL A 177 13.83 2.11 -3.51
C VAL A 177 13.59 2.16 -2.01
N LYS A 178 12.56 2.88 -1.57
CA LYS A 178 12.20 2.99 -0.13
C LYS A 178 11.99 1.64 0.58
N ALA A 179 11.65 0.59 -0.19
CA ALA A 179 11.43 -0.77 0.30
C ALA A 179 12.71 -1.62 0.37
N THR A 180 13.82 -1.16 -0.22
CA THR A 180 15.10 -1.86 -0.21
C THR A 180 15.75 -1.74 1.16
N ASN A 181 15.64 -2.79 1.99
CA ASN A 181 16.24 -2.86 3.32
C ASN A 181 17.52 -3.71 3.36
N CYS A 182 17.61 -4.70 2.48
CA CYS A 182 18.71 -5.64 2.38
C CYS A 182 18.92 -6.04 0.91
N ILE A 183 20.16 -6.20 0.50
CA ILE A 183 20.56 -6.88 -0.73
C ILE A 183 21.43 -8.07 -0.33
N LEU A 184 20.89 -9.27 -0.52
CA LEU A 184 21.59 -10.53 -0.32
C LEU A 184 22.17 -11.00 -1.66
N VAL A 185 23.48 -11.23 -1.68
CA VAL A 185 24.25 -11.64 -2.86
C VAL A 185 24.73 -13.07 -2.68
N GLU A 186 24.14 -14.00 -3.43
CA GLU A 186 24.48 -15.43 -3.36
C GLU A 186 25.05 -15.93 -4.69
N PRO A 187 25.91 -16.95 -4.71
CA PRO A 187 26.41 -17.54 -5.95
C PRO A 187 25.25 -18.24 -6.67
N LYS A 188 25.13 -18.11 -7.99
CA LYS A 188 24.11 -18.87 -8.74
C LYS A 188 24.21 -20.38 -8.52
N ALA A 189 25.44 -20.89 -8.38
CA ALA A 189 25.74 -22.30 -8.13
C ALA A 189 25.24 -22.82 -6.77
N SER A 190 24.96 -21.93 -5.79
CA SER A 190 24.37 -22.32 -4.50
C SER A 190 22.92 -22.81 -4.63
N GLN A 191 22.28 -22.62 -5.80
CA GLN A 191 21.10 -23.38 -6.19
C GLN A 191 21.47 -24.83 -6.48
N VAL A 192 21.73 -25.62 -5.44
CA VAL A 192 21.55 -27.07 -5.59
C VAL A 192 20.07 -27.25 -5.89
N PRO A 193 19.67 -27.78 -7.08
CA PRO A 193 18.27 -28.04 -7.38
C PRO A 193 17.79 -29.01 -6.32
N THR A 194 17.04 -28.50 -5.34
CA THR A 194 16.47 -29.37 -4.33
C THR A 194 15.34 -30.06 -5.05
N THR A 195 15.51 -31.35 -5.36
CA THR A 195 14.50 -32.13 -6.07
C THR A 195 13.19 -32.00 -5.31
N VAL A 196 12.24 -31.27 -5.88
CA VAL A 196 10.94 -31.06 -5.26
C VAL A 196 10.21 -32.39 -5.26
N MET A 197 9.94 -32.92 -4.08
CA MET A 197 9.22 -34.17 -3.94
C MET A 197 7.72 -33.92 -3.81
N PRO A 198 6.87 -34.93 -4.08
CA PRO A 198 5.44 -34.84 -3.81
C PRO A 198 5.15 -34.52 -2.34
N CYS A 199 4.04 -33.82 -2.09
CA CYS A 199 3.58 -33.52 -0.73
C CYS A 199 3.17 -34.82 -0.02
N ILE A 200 3.83 -35.15 1.08
CA ILE A 200 3.52 -36.32 1.92
C ILE A 200 2.48 -36.06 3.01
N ARG A 201 1.87 -34.86 3.02
CA ARG A 201 0.80 -34.49 3.98
C ARG A 201 1.19 -34.59 5.46
N CYS A 202 2.45 -34.32 5.81
CA CYS A 202 2.96 -34.46 7.18
C CYS A 202 2.46 -33.41 8.19
N GLY A 203 1.80 -32.33 7.76
CA GLY A 203 1.27 -31.29 8.66
C GLY A 203 2.30 -30.28 9.21
N SER A 204 3.62 -30.51 9.07
CA SER A 204 4.66 -29.61 9.62
C SER A 204 4.50 -28.14 9.20
N CYS A 205 4.02 -27.90 7.98
CA CYS A 205 3.79 -26.56 7.46
C CYS A 205 2.69 -25.78 8.21
N ALA A 206 1.66 -26.46 8.73
CA ALA A 206 0.59 -25.84 9.51
C ALA A 206 1.12 -25.46 10.90
N ASN A 207 1.84 -26.37 11.56
CA ASN A 207 2.45 -26.12 12.88
C ASN A 207 3.45 -24.95 12.85
N ALA A 208 4.18 -24.79 11.75
CA ALA A 208 5.16 -23.71 11.59
C ALA A 208 4.54 -22.37 11.14
N CYS A 209 3.23 -22.31 10.84
CA CYS A 209 2.62 -21.10 10.31
C CYS A 209 2.33 -20.10 11.44
N PRO A 210 2.96 -18.91 11.47
CA PRO A 210 2.74 -17.91 12.53
C PRO A 210 1.36 -17.22 12.44
N MET A 211 0.63 -17.45 11.35
CA MET A 211 -0.72 -16.94 11.10
C MET A 211 -1.79 -18.01 11.32
N ASN A 212 -1.41 -19.20 11.82
CA ASN A 212 -2.33 -20.33 12.03
C ASN A 212 -3.15 -20.71 10.77
N LEU A 213 -2.56 -20.55 9.59
CA LEU A 213 -3.17 -20.97 8.33
C LEU A 213 -2.98 -22.47 8.09
N LEU A 214 -3.60 -22.98 7.02
CA LEU A 214 -3.40 -24.33 6.51
C LEU A 214 -2.62 -24.32 5.18
N PRO A 215 -1.28 -24.14 5.18
CA PRO A 215 -0.47 -24.07 3.95
C PRO A 215 -0.64 -25.27 3.03
N GLN A 216 -0.91 -26.45 3.59
CA GLN A 216 -1.19 -27.65 2.81
C GLN A 216 -2.43 -27.48 1.92
N GLN A 217 -3.53 -26.96 2.44
CA GLN A 217 -4.76 -26.73 1.66
C GLN A 217 -4.56 -25.58 0.67
N LEU A 218 -3.93 -24.49 1.12
CA LEU A 218 -3.58 -23.37 0.27
C LEU A 218 -2.71 -23.82 -0.92
N TYR A 219 -1.77 -24.74 -0.71
CA TYR A 219 -0.93 -25.26 -1.79
C TYR A 219 -1.73 -25.99 -2.86
N TRP A 220 -2.62 -26.91 -2.46
CA TRP A 220 -3.44 -27.65 -3.42
C TRP A 220 -4.39 -26.75 -4.18
N HIS A 221 -5.01 -25.77 -3.50
CA HIS A 221 -5.88 -24.80 -4.16
C HIS A 221 -5.11 -23.85 -5.08
N ALA A 222 -3.93 -23.39 -4.68
CA ALA A 222 -3.08 -22.53 -5.52
C ALA A 222 -2.57 -23.27 -6.76
N ARG A 223 -2.12 -24.52 -6.58
CA ARG A 223 -1.70 -25.39 -7.69
C ARG A 223 -2.85 -25.68 -8.66
N GLY A 224 -4.05 -25.88 -8.13
CA GLY A 224 -5.27 -26.09 -8.91
C GLY A 224 -5.93 -24.81 -9.44
N LYS A 225 -5.34 -23.63 -9.21
CA LYS A 225 -5.91 -22.31 -9.57
C LYS A 225 -7.34 -22.08 -9.05
N ALA A 226 -7.70 -22.67 -7.91
CA ALA A 226 -9.00 -22.53 -7.27
C ALA A 226 -9.03 -21.31 -6.33
N PHE A 227 -9.06 -20.11 -6.91
CA PHE A 227 -8.92 -18.84 -6.17
C PHE A 227 -10.05 -18.59 -5.15
N ASP A 228 -11.29 -18.99 -5.45
CA ASP A 228 -12.39 -18.87 -4.49
C ASP A 228 -12.08 -19.67 -3.21
N LYS A 229 -11.58 -20.90 -3.36
CA LYS A 229 -11.21 -21.74 -2.20
C LYS A 229 -10.03 -21.17 -1.43
N LEU A 230 -9.10 -20.49 -2.10
CA LEU A 230 -7.98 -19.80 -1.44
C LEU A 230 -8.45 -18.66 -0.55
N GLU A 231 -9.49 -17.94 -0.97
CA GLU A 231 -10.12 -16.91 -0.15
C GLU A 231 -10.83 -17.50 1.07
N HIS A 232 -11.58 -18.59 0.90
CA HIS A 232 -12.20 -19.30 2.03
C HIS A 232 -11.16 -19.83 3.03
N HIS A 233 -9.94 -20.13 2.57
CA HIS A 233 -8.80 -20.52 3.41
C HIS A 233 -7.90 -19.34 3.81
N ASN A 234 -8.36 -18.11 3.56
CA ASN A 234 -7.73 -16.88 4.00
C ASN A 234 -6.28 -16.69 3.53
N LEU A 235 -6.04 -16.97 2.25
CA LEU A 235 -4.75 -16.71 1.62
C LEU A 235 -4.26 -15.26 1.82
N GLY A 236 -5.19 -14.31 1.94
CA GLY A 236 -4.90 -12.90 2.19
C GLY A 236 -4.05 -12.64 3.43
N ASP A 237 -4.22 -13.43 4.50
CA ASP A 237 -3.47 -13.28 5.76
C ASP A 237 -2.06 -13.87 5.71
N CYS A 238 -1.73 -14.62 4.67
CA CYS A 238 -0.39 -15.17 4.53
C CYS A 238 0.64 -14.04 4.46
N ILE A 239 1.52 -13.88 5.44
CA ILE A 239 2.55 -12.84 5.44
C ILE A 239 3.79 -13.20 4.60
N GLU A 240 3.75 -14.30 3.84
CA GLU A 240 4.85 -14.75 2.96
C GLU A 240 6.20 -14.95 3.67
N CYS A 241 6.16 -15.26 4.98
CA CYS A 241 7.33 -15.41 5.83
C CYS A 241 8.25 -16.59 5.47
N GLY A 242 7.76 -17.60 4.74
CA GLY A 242 8.56 -18.75 4.34
C GLY A 242 8.78 -19.84 5.39
N CYS A 243 8.28 -19.69 6.62
CA CYS A 243 8.37 -20.73 7.66
C CYS A 243 7.86 -22.09 7.16
N CYS A 244 6.73 -22.10 6.46
CA CYS A 244 6.13 -23.32 5.91
C CYS A 244 7.00 -24.01 4.84
N ALA A 245 7.70 -23.24 4.00
CA ALA A 245 8.57 -23.78 2.95
C ALA A 245 9.87 -24.34 3.55
N LEU A 246 10.42 -23.66 4.57
CA LEU A 246 11.63 -24.08 5.26
C LEU A 246 11.48 -25.45 5.94
N VAL A 247 10.37 -25.67 6.65
CA VAL A 247 10.11 -26.93 7.36
C VAL A 247 9.59 -28.06 6.47
N CYS A 248 9.37 -27.80 5.18
CA CYS A 248 8.79 -28.80 4.27
C CYS A 248 9.82 -29.90 3.95
N PRO A 249 9.58 -31.17 4.33
CA PRO A 249 10.51 -32.26 3.99
C PRO A 249 10.55 -32.51 2.48
N SER A 250 9.45 -32.25 1.78
CA SER A 250 9.35 -32.36 0.33
C SER A 250 9.96 -31.18 -0.43
N LYS A 251 10.47 -30.15 0.28
CA LYS A 251 11.14 -28.97 -0.30
C LYS A 251 10.26 -28.21 -1.31
N ILE A 252 8.95 -28.24 -1.10
CA ILE A 252 7.97 -27.55 -1.95
C ILE A 252 8.09 -26.04 -1.71
N PRO A 253 8.24 -25.20 -2.77
CA PRO A 253 8.37 -23.76 -2.64
C PRO A 253 7.00 -23.09 -2.39
N LEU A 254 6.37 -23.39 -1.26
CA LEU A 254 4.99 -23.00 -0.92
C LEU A 254 4.74 -21.49 -1.09
N VAL A 255 5.70 -20.65 -0.69
CA VAL A 255 5.58 -19.18 -0.79
C VAL A 255 5.43 -18.72 -2.24
N GLN A 256 6.08 -19.38 -3.20
CA GLN A 256 5.97 -19.01 -4.62
C GLN A 256 4.55 -19.25 -5.14
N TYR A 257 3.92 -20.37 -4.75
CA TYR A 257 2.52 -20.64 -5.08
C TYR A 257 1.57 -19.63 -4.46
N PHE A 258 1.81 -19.22 -3.20
CA PHE A 258 0.97 -18.24 -2.52
C PHE A 258 1.12 -16.84 -3.12
N ARG A 259 2.34 -16.42 -3.45
CA ARG A 259 2.61 -15.16 -4.17
C ARG A 259 1.92 -15.13 -5.52
N TYR A 260 2.09 -16.20 -6.31
CA TYR A 260 1.40 -16.34 -7.60
C TYR A 260 -0.11 -16.18 -7.42
N ALA A 261 -0.70 -16.93 -6.49
CA ALA A 261 -2.13 -16.91 -6.28
C ALA A 261 -2.68 -15.56 -5.80
N LYS A 262 -1.95 -14.85 -4.93
CA LYS A 262 -2.29 -13.49 -4.50
C LYS A 262 -2.21 -12.47 -5.63
N ASN A 263 -1.17 -12.57 -6.46
CA ASN A 263 -0.99 -11.66 -7.59
C ASN A 263 -2.09 -11.84 -8.63
N GLU A 264 -2.42 -13.09 -8.99
CA GLU A 264 -3.55 -13.39 -9.89
C GLU A 264 -4.88 -12.84 -9.36
N LYS A 265 -5.16 -13.03 -8.06
CA LYS A 265 -6.35 -12.46 -7.43
C LYS A 265 -6.34 -10.93 -7.51
N LYS A 266 -5.22 -10.29 -7.17
CA LYS A 266 -5.09 -8.83 -7.23
C LYS A 266 -5.30 -8.30 -8.65
N GLU A 267 -4.77 -8.97 -9.66
CA GLU A 267 -5.00 -8.61 -11.06
C GLU A 267 -6.47 -8.74 -11.45
N HIS A 268 -7.12 -9.82 -11.03
CA HIS A 268 -8.56 -10.02 -11.23
C HIS A 268 -9.39 -8.91 -10.57
N ASP A 269 -9.15 -8.63 -9.29
CA ASP A 269 -9.85 -7.59 -8.53
C ASP A 269 -9.64 -6.20 -9.15
N THR A 270 -8.42 -5.92 -9.63
CA THR A 270 -8.11 -4.67 -10.33
C THR A 270 -8.89 -4.55 -11.64
N LYS A 271 -9.04 -5.64 -12.41
CA LYS A 271 -9.85 -5.66 -13.64
C LYS A 271 -11.33 -5.43 -13.32
N VAL A 272 -11.85 -6.03 -12.25
CA VAL A 272 -13.23 -5.81 -11.79
C VAL A 272 -13.46 -4.35 -11.42
N ILE A 273 -12.59 -3.76 -10.58
CA ILE A 273 -12.67 -2.35 -10.19
C ILE A 273 -12.62 -1.43 -11.43
N PHE A 274 -11.72 -1.71 -12.37
CA PHE A 274 -11.61 -0.92 -13.60
C PHE A 274 -12.87 -1.04 -14.48
N ALA A 275 -13.46 -2.23 -14.58
CA ALA A 275 -14.72 -2.46 -15.29
C ALA A 275 -15.88 -1.72 -14.63
N ASP A 276 -15.99 -1.77 -13.29
CA ASP A 276 -17.00 -1.04 -12.53
C ASP A 276 -16.87 0.47 -12.67
N GLN A 277 -15.65 1.00 -12.58
CA GLN A 277 -15.40 2.41 -12.82
C GLN A 277 -15.76 2.82 -14.26
N SER A 278 -15.50 1.96 -15.24
CA SER A 278 -15.87 2.22 -16.64
C SER A 278 -17.39 2.21 -16.83
N ARG A 279 -18.10 1.27 -16.20
CA ARG A 279 -19.57 1.22 -16.18
C ARG A 279 -20.17 2.47 -15.56
N LEU A 280 -19.65 2.91 -14.41
CA LEU A 280 -20.10 4.13 -13.74
C LEU A 280 -19.87 5.37 -14.62
N ARG A 281 -18.69 5.47 -15.26
CA ARG A 281 -18.39 6.56 -16.21
C ARG A 281 -19.37 6.60 -17.39
N MET A 282 -19.77 5.44 -17.91
CA MET A 282 -20.76 5.35 -18.98
C MET A 282 -22.14 5.80 -18.51
N GLN A 283 -22.62 5.30 -17.36
CA GLN A 283 -23.91 5.70 -16.78
C GLN A 283 -24.00 7.22 -16.60
N VAL A 284 -22.98 7.84 -15.99
CA VAL A 284 -22.93 9.31 -15.81
C VAL A 284 -22.88 10.07 -17.14
N ARG A 285 -22.31 9.50 -18.20
CA ARG A 285 -22.34 10.10 -19.55
C ARG A 285 -23.74 10.02 -20.15
N ASP A 286 -24.39 8.87 -20.06
CA ASP A 286 -25.71 8.62 -20.65
C ASP A 286 -26.78 9.49 -19.97
N GLU A 287 -26.71 9.64 -18.65
CA GLU A 287 -27.56 10.56 -17.88
C GLU A 287 -27.41 12.01 -18.34
N ARG A 288 -26.17 12.48 -18.54
CA ARG A 288 -25.89 13.84 -19.05
C ARG A 288 -26.43 14.04 -20.47
N LEU A 289 -26.31 13.04 -21.34
CA LEU A 289 -26.85 13.09 -22.69
C LEU A 289 -28.38 13.12 -22.69
N ALA A 290 -29.02 12.27 -21.86
CA ALA A 290 -30.47 12.26 -21.69
C ALA A 290 -30.99 13.60 -21.14
N GLN A 291 -30.29 14.20 -20.16
CA GLN A 291 -30.65 15.52 -19.64
C GLN A 291 -30.57 16.61 -20.71
N ARG A 292 -29.46 16.68 -21.46
CA ARG A 292 -29.31 17.63 -22.57
C ARG A 292 -30.37 17.44 -23.66
N ALA A 293 -30.74 16.20 -23.96
CA ALA A 293 -31.82 15.90 -24.91
C ALA A 293 -33.17 16.43 -24.41
N ARG A 294 -33.52 16.18 -23.14
CA ARG A 294 -34.73 16.72 -22.50
C ARG A 294 -34.77 18.25 -22.52
N GLU A 295 -33.69 18.92 -22.14
CA GLU A 295 -33.58 20.39 -22.18
C GLU A 295 -33.76 20.95 -23.60
N LEU A 296 -33.19 20.28 -24.61
CA LEU A 296 -33.36 20.63 -26.03
C LEU A 296 -34.81 20.47 -26.48
N GLU A 297 -35.48 19.39 -26.09
CA GLU A 297 -36.90 19.17 -26.40
C GLU A 297 -37.81 20.20 -25.73
N GLU A 298 -37.59 20.50 -24.46
CA GLU A 298 -38.31 21.56 -23.75
C GLU A 298 -38.10 22.93 -24.41
N ARG A 299 -36.86 23.24 -24.82
CA ARG A 299 -36.57 24.50 -25.53
C ARG A 299 -37.26 24.57 -26.89
N LYS A 300 -37.32 23.44 -27.62
CA LYS A 300 -38.07 23.34 -28.88
C LYS A 300 -39.58 23.50 -28.64
N ALA A 301 -40.13 22.88 -27.59
CA ALA A 301 -41.54 22.99 -27.22
C ALA A 301 -41.91 24.43 -26.84
N LYS A 302 -41.11 25.10 -25.99
CA LYS A 302 -41.29 26.52 -25.64
C LYS A 302 -41.26 27.41 -26.89
N ARG A 303 -40.26 27.24 -27.77
CA ARG A 303 -40.18 27.99 -29.05
C ARG A 303 -41.40 27.77 -29.95
N LYS A 304 -41.91 26.54 -30.05
CA LYS A 304 -43.14 26.23 -30.80
C LYS A 304 -44.36 26.91 -30.16
N ALA A 305 -44.51 26.84 -28.84
CA ALA A 305 -45.60 27.48 -28.11
C ALA A 305 -45.56 29.01 -28.26
N ASP A 306 -44.39 29.63 -28.13
CA ASP A 306 -44.21 31.08 -28.32
C ASP A 306 -44.55 31.50 -29.77
N ARG A 307 -44.16 30.70 -30.76
CA ARG A 307 -44.50 30.96 -32.17
C ARG A 307 -46.01 30.85 -32.40
N LEU A 308 -46.68 29.89 -31.76
CA LEU A 308 -48.14 29.73 -31.82
C LEU A 308 -48.84 30.92 -31.15
N LYS A 309 -48.40 31.33 -29.95
CA LYS A 309 -48.91 32.52 -29.26
C LYS A 309 -48.75 33.79 -30.10
N LYS A 310 -47.57 33.99 -30.72
CA LYS A 310 -47.34 35.13 -31.64
C LYS A 310 -48.26 35.09 -32.86
N LYS A 311 -48.52 33.91 -33.44
CA LYS A 311 -49.48 33.77 -34.54
C LYS A 311 -50.89 34.13 -34.10
N LEU A 312 -51.38 33.56 -33.00
CA LEU A 312 -52.70 33.85 -32.44
C LEU A 312 -52.85 35.34 -32.07
N ALA A 313 -51.82 35.96 -31.50
CA ALA A 313 -51.82 37.39 -31.20
C ALA A 313 -51.87 38.26 -32.46
N LYS A 314 -51.16 37.86 -33.53
CA LYS A 314 -51.19 38.57 -34.82
C LYS A 314 -52.54 38.42 -35.53
N GLU A 315 -53.15 37.23 -35.44
CA GLU A 315 -54.50 36.95 -35.95
C GLU A 315 -55.56 37.74 -35.17
N ALA A 316 -55.46 37.79 -33.84
CA ALA A 316 -56.32 38.62 -32.99
C ALA A 316 -56.16 40.12 -33.30
N ALA A 317 -54.93 40.61 -33.46
CA ALA A 317 -54.68 42.00 -33.83
C ALA A 317 -55.23 42.34 -35.22
N ALA A 318 -55.13 41.42 -36.19
CA ALA A 318 -55.72 41.59 -37.52
C ALA A 318 -57.26 41.57 -37.48
N ALA A 319 -57.86 40.75 -36.62
CA ALA A 319 -59.31 40.75 -36.40
C ALA A 319 -59.80 42.07 -35.76
N SER A 320 -59.08 42.58 -34.75
CA SER A 320 -59.35 43.87 -34.11
C SER A 320 -59.18 45.05 -35.06
N ALA A 321 -58.17 45.01 -35.95
CA ALA A 321 -57.95 46.04 -36.97
C ALA A 321 -59.06 46.04 -38.04
N LYS A 322 -59.58 44.87 -38.42
CA LYS A 322 -60.76 44.77 -39.30
C LYS A 322 -62.02 45.32 -38.65
N THR A 323 -62.27 45.02 -37.37
CA THR A 323 -63.42 45.58 -36.65
C THR A 323 -63.29 47.09 -36.41
N ALA A 324 -62.07 47.61 -36.25
CA ALA A 324 -61.82 49.05 -36.19
C ALA A 324 -62.03 49.73 -37.54
N ALA A 325 -61.58 49.13 -38.65
CA ALA A 325 -61.82 49.63 -40.00
C ALA A 325 -63.32 49.64 -40.36
N GLU A 326 -64.07 48.60 -40.00
CA GLU A 326 -65.53 48.55 -40.18
C GLU A 326 -66.28 49.59 -39.31
N LYS A 327 -65.74 49.96 -38.14
CA LYS A 327 -66.27 51.09 -37.35
C LYS A 327 -65.91 52.45 -37.95
N GLN A 328 -64.74 52.60 -38.55
CA GLN A 328 -64.29 53.84 -39.17
C GLN A 328 -65.02 54.11 -40.49
N ASP A 329 -65.32 53.06 -41.28
CA ASP A 329 -66.17 53.17 -42.48
C ASP A 329 -67.62 53.53 -42.14
N LYS A 330 -68.15 53.07 -41.00
CA LYS A 330 -69.46 53.53 -40.52
C LYS A 330 -69.46 54.99 -40.07
N ILE A 331 -68.39 55.46 -39.44
CA ILE A 331 -68.26 56.87 -39.03
C ILE A 331 -68.08 57.78 -40.25
N ASN A 332 -67.30 57.37 -41.26
CA ASN A 332 -67.10 58.16 -42.48
C ASN A 332 -68.34 58.24 -43.37
N ASN A 333 -69.23 57.24 -43.32
CA ASN A 333 -70.51 57.27 -44.02
C ASN A 333 -71.58 58.15 -43.34
N GLU A 334 -71.39 58.55 -42.08
CA GLU A 334 -72.32 59.45 -41.37
C GLU A 334 -71.96 60.94 -41.51
N VAL A 335 -70.77 61.29 -42.01
CA VAL A 335 -70.32 62.69 -42.20
C VAL A 335 -70.51 63.20 -43.64
N SER A 336 -71.08 62.38 -44.53
CA SER A 336 -71.41 62.74 -45.92
C SER A 336 -72.93 62.75 -46.18
N VAL A 337 -73.70 63.42 -45.31
CA VAL A 337 -75.12 63.77 -45.53
C VAL A 337 -75.30 65.28 -45.42
#